data_AF-A0A257P4Y1-F1
#
_entry.id   AF-A0A257P4Y1-F1
#
_cell.length_a   1.000
_cell.length_b   1.000
_cell.length_c   1.000
_cell.angle_alpha   90.00
_cell.angle_beta   90.00
_cell.angle_gamma   90.00
#
_symmetry.space_group_name_H-M   'P 1'
#
loop_
_entity.id
_entity.type
_entity.pdbx_description
1 polymer ?
#
loop_
_entity_poly.entity_id
_entity_poly.type
_entity_poly.pdbx_seq_one_letter_code
_entity_poly.pdbx_strand_id
1 'polypeptide(L)'
;MATNRKEPLTKHAWQFAPKFRRGAFGWRSDLPIQRIKEAVSEIKAMARKDPVLAAEGAVILLEKLSPALEQVDSSSGAIGTAVNKAIDTLVPIIAAATVDVGVRQHWLQRLWAAVENDGMSYIETLGELWGDLCVTPEIAVAWAEEFLPGLESAWGSPRREHRYYGGTAACLACLYAAGRYEQLLAL
;
A
#
# COMPACT_ATOMS: atom_id res chain seq x y z
N MET A 1 33.69 22.61 24.19
CA MET A 1 33.05 21.29 23.94
C MET A 1 31.55 21.49 23.96
N ALA A 2 30.92 21.57 22.79
CA ALA A 2 29.47 21.68 22.66
C ALA A 2 28.88 20.26 22.68
N THR A 3 28.08 19.96 23.69
CA THR A 3 27.35 18.71 23.86
C THR A 3 26.30 18.56 22.76
N ASN A 4 26.54 17.64 21.83
CA ASN A 4 25.58 17.20 20.83
C ASN A 4 24.51 16.32 21.51
N ARG A 5 23.42 16.94 21.95
CA ARG A 5 22.22 16.21 22.41
C ARG A 5 21.47 15.73 21.16
N LYS A 6 21.62 14.44 20.82
CA LYS A 6 20.61 13.74 20.02
C LYS A 6 19.34 13.70 20.87
N GLU A 7 18.42 14.62 20.61
CA GLU A 7 17.04 14.46 21.08
C GLU A 7 16.50 13.14 20.52
N PRO A 8 15.86 12.29 21.33
CA PRO A 8 15.22 11.10 20.80
C PRO A 8 14.11 11.57 19.84
N LEU A 9 14.21 11.18 18.57
CA LEU A 9 13.15 11.35 17.58
C LEU A 9 11.87 10.72 18.14
N THR A 10 11.01 11.52 18.75
CA THR A 10 9.71 11.05 19.22
C THR A 10 8.90 10.67 17.99
N LYS A 11 8.69 9.36 17.79
CA LYS A 11 7.77 8.85 16.76
C LYS A 11 6.44 9.60 16.89
N HIS A 12 5.98 10.20 15.80
CA HIS A 12 4.70 10.88 15.78
C HIS A 12 3.58 9.90 16.20
N ALA A 13 2.77 10.31 17.17
CA ALA A 13 1.69 9.49 17.70
C ALA A 13 0.41 9.70 16.88
N TRP A 14 0.22 8.89 15.84
CA TRP A 14 -1.01 8.87 15.05
C TRP A 14 -2.22 8.46 15.91
N GLN A 15 -3.28 9.28 15.91
CA GLN A 15 -4.49 9.00 16.69
C GLN A 15 -5.28 7.83 16.11
N PHE A 16 -5.21 7.64 14.78
CA PHE A 16 -5.87 6.51 14.14
C PHE A 16 -5.20 5.17 14.47
N ALA A 17 -3.87 5.10 14.57
CA ALA A 17 -3.12 3.84 14.65
C ALA A 17 -3.62 2.85 15.72
N PRO A 18 -3.87 3.25 16.99
CA PRO A 18 -4.37 2.32 18.01
C PRO A 18 -5.81 1.83 17.77
N LYS A 19 -6.58 2.48 16.89
CA LYS A 19 -7.95 2.09 16.54
C LYS A 19 -7.99 0.94 15.50
N PHE A 20 -6.93 0.77 14.71
CA PHE A 20 -6.80 -0.29 13.71
C PHE A 20 -5.87 -1.41 14.22
N ARG A 21 -6.35 -2.11 15.26
CA ARG A 21 -5.75 -3.37 15.72
C ARG A 21 -6.42 -4.53 15.00
N ARG A 22 -5.76 -5.68 14.90
CA ARG A 22 -6.35 -6.89 14.31
C ARG A 22 -7.71 -7.19 14.95
N GLY A 23 -8.73 -7.41 14.13
CA GLY A 23 -10.10 -7.70 14.58
C GLY A 23 -10.78 -6.59 15.40
N ALA A 24 -10.38 -5.32 15.25
CA ALA A 24 -10.86 -4.24 16.12
C ALA A 24 -12.35 -3.89 15.99
N PHE A 25 -13.01 -4.28 14.88
CA PHE A 25 -14.33 -3.74 14.51
C PHE A 25 -15.50 -4.73 14.61
N GLY A 26 -15.24 -6.03 14.77
CA GLY A 26 -16.28 -7.06 14.67
C GLY A 26 -16.96 -7.04 13.29
N TRP A 27 -18.23 -7.45 13.22
CA TRP A 27 -18.93 -7.67 11.94
C TRP A 27 -19.55 -6.43 11.30
N ARG A 28 -19.74 -5.33 12.04
CA ARG A 28 -20.44 -4.14 11.53
C ARG A 28 -19.51 -3.23 10.71
N SER A 29 -20.02 -2.66 9.62
CA SER A 29 -19.24 -1.84 8.69
C SER A 29 -19.27 -0.32 8.97
N ASP A 30 -20.25 0.21 9.71
CA ASP A 30 -20.38 1.66 9.94
C ASP A 30 -19.18 2.27 10.66
N LEU A 31 -18.78 1.66 11.78
CA LEU A 31 -17.66 2.12 12.60
C LEU A 31 -16.32 2.08 11.85
N PRO A 32 -15.91 0.96 11.21
CA PRO A 32 -14.66 0.94 10.45
C PRO A 32 -14.66 1.97 9.32
N ILE A 33 -15.77 2.15 8.59
CA ILE A 33 -15.89 3.19 7.54
C ILE A 33 -15.66 4.59 8.14
N GLN A 34 -16.25 4.89 9.29
CA GLN A 34 -16.01 6.15 10.00
C GLN A 34 -14.53 6.31 10.37
N ARG A 35 -13.89 5.27 10.93
CA ARG A 35 -12.48 5.33 11.34
C ARG A 35 -11.53 5.52 10.16
N ILE A 36 -11.81 4.91 9.02
CA ILE A 36 -11.02 5.09 7.80
C ILE A 36 -11.06 6.57 7.38
N LYS A 37 -12.25 7.18 7.37
CA LYS A 37 -12.42 8.61 7.03
C LYS A 37 -11.70 9.54 8.01
N GLU A 38 -11.78 9.25 9.32
CA GLU A 38 -11.04 9.97 10.36
C GLU A 38 -9.52 9.90 10.11
N ALA A 39 -8.99 8.70 9.86
CA ALA A 39 -7.56 8.47 9.63
C ALA A 39 -7.04 9.18 8.36
N VAL A 40 -7.79 9.06 7.26
CA VAL A 40 -7.46 9.77 6.00
C VAL A 40 -7.47 11.29 6.21
N SER A 41 -8.44 11.81 6.98
CA SER A 41 -8.50 13.25 7.29
C SER A 41 -7.30 13.72 8.13
N GLU A 42 -6.89 12.93 9.11
CA GLU A 42 -5.69 13.17 9.94
C GLU A 42 -4.43 13.23 9.07
N ILE A 43 -4.24 12.24 8.19
CA ILE A 43 -3.09 12.16 7.27
C ILE A 43 -3.08 13.34 6.29
N LYS A 44 -4.24 13.70 5.70
CA LYS A 44 -4.35 14.86 4.81
C LYS A 44 -4.01 16.18 5.50
N ALA A 45 -4.37 16.31 6.78
CA ALA A 45 -4.01 17.49 7.55
C ALA A 45 -2.49 17.55 7.79
N MET A 46 -1.84 16.41 8.01
CA MET A 46 -0.38 16.32 8.13
C MET A 46 0.33 16.60 6.81
N ALA A 47 -0.22 16.15 5.66
CA ALA A 47 0.40 16.33 4.35
C ALA A 47 0.65 17.80 3.98
N ARG A 48 -0.09 18.74 4.58
CA ARG A 48 0.10 20.19 4.41
C ARG A 48 1.27 20.76 5.21
N LYS A 49 1.71 20.05 6.24
CA LYS A 49 2.73 20.50 7.21
C LYS A 49 4.04 19.73 7.04
N ASP A 50 3.92 18.41 6.92
CA ASP A 50 5.04 17.48 6.78
C ASP A 50 4.61 16.35 5.82
N PRO A 51 4.90 16.49 4.51
CA PRO A 51 4.53 15.49 3.50
C PRO A 51 5.18 14.12 3.73
N VAL A 52 6.42 14.08 4.23
CA VAL A 52 7.14 12.82 4.48
C VAL A 52 6.51 12.08 5.64
N LEU A 53 6.21 12.79 6.73
CA LEU A 53 5.50 12.21 7.86
C LEU A 53 4.10 11.73 7.45
N ALA A 54 3.37 12.50 6.65
CA ALA A 54 2.06 12.09 6.15
C ALA A 54 2.13 10.81 5.29
N ALA A 55 3.13 10.67 4.43
CA ALA A 55 3.37 9.45 3.66
C ALA A 55 3.66 8.25 4.57
N GLU A 56 4.50 8.40 5.61
CA GLU A 56 4.71 7.36 6.61
C GLU A 56 3.38 6.98 7.31
N GLY A 57 2.55 7.96 7.65
CA GLY A 57 1.21 7.73 8.21
C GLY A 57 0.28 6.97 7.26
N ALA A 58 0.33 7.29 5.97
CA ALA A 58 -0.42 6.59 4.93
C ALA A 58 -0.01 5.12 4.82
N VAL A 59 1.30 4.84 4.80
CA VAL A 59 1.84 3.47 4.82
C VAL A 59 1.35 2.71 6.06
N ILE A 60 1.46 3.31 7.25
CA ILE A 60 0.98 2.72 8.51
C ILE A 60 -0.51 2.41 8.47
N LEU A 61 -1.33 3.29 7.89
CA LEU A 61 -2.77 3.05 7.79
C LEU A 61 -3.06 1.86 6.87
N LEU A 62 -2.48 1.83 5.67
CA LEU A 62 -2.70 0.79 4.67
C LEU A 62 -2.34 -0.61 5.20
N GLU A 63 -1.20 -0.74 5.89
CA GLU A 63 -0.80 -1.98 6.58
C GLU A 63 -1.83 -2.51 7.57
N LYS A 64 -2.56 -1.59 8.19
CA LYS A 64 -3.48 -1.90 9.28
C LYS A 64 -4.89 -2.19 8.81
N LEU A 65 -5.25 -1.84 7.57
CA LEU A 65 -6.61 -1.98 7.07
C LEU A 65 -7.04 -3.45 7.06
N SER A 66 -6.37 -4.29 6.27
CA SER A 66 -6.75 -5.70 6.13
C SER A 66 -6.90 -6.44 7.47
N PRO A 67 -5.90 -6.47 8.38
CA PRO A 67 -6.04 -7.19 9.65
C PRO A 67 -7.11 -6.57 10.57
N ALA A 68 -7.33 -5.27 10.53
CA ALA A 68 -8.37 -4.65 11.37
C ALA A 68 -9.78 -4.97 10.87
N LEU A 69 -9.95 -5.17 9.57
CA LEU A 69 -11.23 -5.40 8.89
C LEU A 69 -11.56 -6.87 8.68
N GLU A 70 -10.70 -7.81 9.09
CA GLU A 70 -10.85 -9.25 8.81
C GLU A 70 -12.18 -9.88 9.28
N GLN A 71 -12.84 -9.27 10.28
CA GLN A 71 -14.13 -9.74 10.82
C GLN A 71 -15.34 -8.97 10.28
N VAL A 72 -15.13 -7.89 9.53
CA VAL A 72 -16.20 -7.01 9.03
C VAL A 72 -16.93 -7.69 7.89
N ASP A 73 -18.26 -7.62 7.92
CA ASP A 73 -19.09 -8.09 6.81
C ASP A 73 -18.94 -7.16 5.60
N SER A 74 -18.32 -7.69 4.54
CA SER A 74 -18.08 -6.98 3.28
C SER A 74 -19.17 -7.20 2.21
N SER A 75 -20.21 -7.99 2.49
CA SER A 75 -21.24 -8.37 1.50
C SER A 75 -21.93 -7.19 0.83
N SER A 76 -22.11 -6.07 1.54
CA SER A 76 -22.69 -4.84 1.00
C SER A 76 -21.78 -4.04 0.06
N GLY A 77 -20.48 -4.37 0.00
CA GLY A 77 -19.46 -3.61 -0.74
C GLY A 77 -19.12 -2.23 -0.16
N ALA A 78 -19.82 -1.77 0.89
CA ALA A 78 -19.63 -0.44 1.47
C ALA A 78 -18.24 -0.26 2.09
N ILE A 79 -17.74 -1.28 2.79
CA ILE A 79 -16.40 -1.26 3.39
C ILE A 79 -15.31 -1.28 2.31
N GLY A 80 -15.43 -2.13 1.28
CA GLY A 80 -14.49 -2.15 0.15
C GLY A 80 -14.45 -0.81 -0.57
N THR A 81 -15.61 -0.19 -0.83
CA THR A 81 -15.68 1.17 -1.40
C THR A 81 -14.96 2.20 -0.54
N ALA A 82 -15.08 2.11 0.79
CA ALA A 82 -14.40 3.03 1.70
C ALA A 82 -12.88 2.82 1.71
N VAL A 83 -12.41 1.58 1.64
CA VAL A 83 -10.99 1.24 1.54
C VAL A 83 -10.41 1.72 0.21
N ASN A 84 -11.06 1.45 -0.92
CA ASN A 84 -10.57 1.89 -2.24
C ASN A 84 -10.45 3.42 -2.31
N LYS A 85 -11.46 4.16 -1.81
CA LYS A 85 -11.36 5.63 -1.71
C LYS A 85 -10.23 6.10 -0.80
N ALA A 86 -9.90 5.35 0.24
CA ALA A 86 -8.74 5.65 1.08
C ALA A 86 -7.44 5.41 0.30
N ILE A 87 -7.32 4.29 -0.40
CA ILE A 87 -6.17 3.98 -1.28
C ILE A 87 -5.98 5.08 -2.33
N ASP A 88 -7.01 5.45 -3.08
CA ASP A 88 -6.98 6.52 -4.09
C ASP A 88 -6.52 7.87 -3.53
N THR A 89 -6.78 8.11 -2.24
CA THR A 89 -6.37 9.34 -1.55
C THR A 89 -4.94 9.25 -1.03
N LEU A 90 -4.53 8.09 -0.53
CA LEU A 90 -3.28 7.89 0.21
C LEU A 90 -2.10 7.63 -0.73
N VAL A 91 -2.30 6.92 -1.85
CA VAL A 91 -1.24 6.65 -2.82
C VAL A 91 -0.61 7.95 -3.36
N PRO A 92 -1.38 8.97 -3.80
CA PRO A 92 -0.79 10.24 -4.22
C PRO A 92 -0.02 10.96 -3.11
N ILE A 93 -0.43 10.83 -1.84
CA ILE A 93 0.29 11.40 -0.69
C ILE A 93 1.63 10.70 -0.50
N ILE A 94 1.66 9.37 -0.62
CA ILE A 94 2.89 8.59 -0.56
C ILE A 94 3.80 8.98 -1.72
N ALA A 95 3.30 9.00 -2.96
CA ALA A 95 4.07 9.31 -4.16
C ALA A 95 4.65 10.73 -4.15
N ALA A 96 3.91 11.73 -3.64
CA ALA A 96 4.35 13.12 -3.59
C ALA A 96 5.48 13.40 -2.58
N ALA A 97 5.71 12.52 -1.60
CA ALA A 97 6.77 12.73 -0.62
C ALA A 97 8.17 12.56 -1.24
N THR A 98 9.01 13.59 -1.14
CA THR A 98 10.42 13.47 -1.57
C THR A 98 11.24 12.83 -0.45
N VAL A 99 11.73 11.61 -0.68
CA VAL A 99 12.53 10.83 0.28
C VAL A 99 13.65 10.11 -0.44
N ASP A 100 14.68 9.69 0.31
CA ASP A 100 15.72 8.82 -0.22
C ASP A 100 15.15 7.49 -0.74
N VAL A 101 15.80 6.94 -1.76
CA VAL A 101 15.40 5.66 -2.39
C VAL A 101 15.27 4.54 -1.36
N GLY A 102 16.15 4.48 -0.35
CA GLY A 102 16.08 3.47 0.70
C GLY A 102 14.81 3.57 1.56
N VAL A 103 14.34 4.78 1.87
CA VAL A 103 13.09 4.99 2.60
C VAL A 103 11.90 4.59 1.73
N ARG A 104 11.91 5.00 0.46
CA ARG A 104 10.89 4.62 -0.52
C ARG A 104 10.76 3.11 -0.65
N GLN A 105 11.87 2.41 -0.87
CA GLN A 105 11.92 0.95 -0.97
C GLN A 105 11.38 0.28 0.29
N HIS A 106 11.75 0.79 1.47
CA HIS A 106 11.24 0.27 2.73
C HIS A 106 9.72 0.40 2.87
N TRP A 107 9.14 1.52 2.42
CA TRP A 107 7.68 1.67 2.38
C TRP A 107 7.03 0.65 1.45
N LEU A 108 7.56 0.47 0.24
CA LEU A 108 7.02 -0.48 -0.73
C LEU A 108 7.10 -1.93 -0.22
N GLN A 109 8.22 -2.31 0.42
CA GLN A 109 8.37 -3.61 1.06
C GLN A 109 7.30 -3.87 2.13
N ARG A 110 7.03 -2.87 2.97
CA ARG A 110 6.02 -3.01 4.03
C ARG A 110 4.59 -3.07 3.46
N LEU A 111 4.30 -2.26 2.43
CA LEU A 111 3.02 -2.32 1.72
C LEU A 111 2.85 -3.67 1.02
N TRP A 112 3.91 -4.21 0.41
CA TRP A 112 3.84 -5.48 -0.31
C TRP A 112 3.57 -6.62 0.67
N ALA A 113 4.28 -6.64 1.80
CA ALA A 113 3.99 -7.57 2.89
C ALA A 113 2.53 -7.44 3.38
N ALA A 114 1.95 -6.24 3.41
CA ALA A 114 0.54 -6.08 3.76
C ALA A 114 -0.40 -6.70 2.73
N VAL A 115 -0.12 -6.50 1.42
CA VAL A 115 -0.88 -7.10 0.32
C VAL A 115 -0.78 -8.63 0.33
N GLU A 116 0.41 -9.19 0.57
CA GLU A 116 0.61 -10.64 0.67
C GLU A 116 -0.18 -11.27 1.84
N ASN A 117 -0.41 -10.50 2.90
CA ASN A 117 -1.17 -10.92 4.07
C ASN A 117 -2.65 -10.48 4.01
N ASP A 118 -3.13 -10.01 2.86
CA ASP A 118 -4.49 -9.50 2.68
C ASP A 118 -5.49 -10.63 2.39
N GLY A 119 -5.83 -11.41 3.42
CA GLY A 119 -6.67 -12.61 3.26
C GLY A 119 -8.08 -12.38 2.70
N MET A 120 -8.59 -11.14 2.74
CA MET A 120 -9.93 -10.76 2.26
C MET A 120 -9.90 -9.81 1.05
N SER A 121 -8.74 -9.57 0.45
CA SER A 121 -8.58 -8.68 -0.71
C SER A 121 -9.05 -7.24 -0.47
N TYR A 122 -8.90 -6.70 0.74
CA TYR A 122 -9.30 -5.31 1.02
C TYR A 122 -8.40 -4.27 0.36
N ILE A 123 -7.11 -4.56 0.23
CA ILE A 123 -6.08 -3.63 -0.25
C ILE A 123 -5.42 -4.09 -1.55
N GLU A 124 -5.97 -5.11 -2.23
CA GLU A 124 -5.44 -5.65 -3.49
C GLU A 124 -5.27 -4.58 -4.59
N THR A 125 -6.13 -3.56 -4.60
CA THR A 125 -6.06 -2.41 -5.53
C THR A 125 -4.76 -1.63 -5.42
N LEU A 126 -4.00 -1.75 -4.31
CA LEU A 126 -2.65 -1.18 -4.25
C LEU A 126 -1.75 -1.71 -5.37
N GLY A 127 -1.93 -2.97 -5.79
CA GLY A 127 -1.17 -3.55 -6.90
C GLY A 127 -1.39 -2.79 -8.21
N GLU A 128 -2.60 -2.31 -8.49
CA GLU A 128 -2.89 -1.53 -9.70
C GLU A 128 -2.18 -0.17 -9.70
N LEU A 129 -1.94 0.38 -8.51
CA LEU A 129 -1.30 1.68 -8.30
C LEU A 129 0.20 1.57 -7.98
N TRP A 130 0.79 0.38 -8.12
CA TRP A 130 2.18 0.15 -7.72
C TRP A 130 3.18 0.96 -8.55
N GLY A 131 2.87 1.21 -9.82
CA GLY A 131 3.66 2.08 -10.69
C GLY A 131 3.77 3.51 -10.16
N ASP A 132 2.66 4.08 -9.66
CA ASP A 132 2.63 5.43 -9.06
C ASP A 132 3.44 5.48 -7.76
N LEU A 133 3.35 4.40 -6.96
CA LEU A 133 4.11 4.27 -5.71
C LEU A 133 5.62 4.20 -5.93
N CYS A 134 6.07 3.71 -7.09
CA CYS A 134 7.49 3.63 -7.44
C CYS A 134 8.12 5.02 -7.69
N VAL A 135 7.33 6.00 -8.17
CA VAL A 135 7.73 7.39 -8.48
C VAL A 135 8.79 7.55 -9.59
N THR A 136 9.73 6.62 -9.70
CA THR A 136 10.85 6.65 -10.64
C THR A 136 10.90 5.35 -11.45
N PRO A 137 11.28 5.40 -12.73
CA PRO A 137 11.47 4.20 -13.55
C PRO A 137 12.46 3.20 -12.94
N GLU A 138 13.50 3.67 -12.24
CA GLU A 138 14.51 2.82 -11.62
C GLU A 138 13.93 1.95 -10.50
N ILE A 139 13.07 2.52 -9.66
CA ILE A 139 12.36 1.77 -8.62
C ILE A 139 11.33 0.83 -9.27
N ALA A 140 10.61 1.28 -10.29
CA ALA A 140 9.65 0.45 -11.01
C ALA A 140 10.31 -0.77 -11.68
N VAL A 141 11.49 -0.60 -12.27
CA VAL A 141 12.30 -1.71 -12.79
C VAL A 141 12.66 -2.70 -11.69
N ALA A 142 13.18 -2.21 -10.55
CA ALA A 142 13.56 -3.09 -9.45
C ALA A 142 12.40 -3.98 -8.96
N TRP A 143 11.21 -3.39 -8.82
CA TRP A 143 10.00 -4.12 -8.43
C TRP A 143 9.44 -5.02 -9.54
N ALA A 144 9.53 -4.61 -10.81
CA ALA A 144 9.15 -5.47 -11.93
C ALA A 144 9.98 -6.76 -11.92
N GLU A 145 11.31 -6.65 -11.77
CA GLU A 145 12.21 -7.81 -11.74
C GLU A 145 11.95 -8.73 -10.51
N GLU A 146 11.41 -8.18 -9.41
CA GLU A 146 11.00 -8.98 -8.24
C GLU A 146 9.72 -9.78 -8.52
N PHE A 147 8.74 -9.20 -9.21
CA PHE A 147 7.45 -9.84 -9.49
C PHE A 147 7.44 -10.76 -10.72
N LEU A 148 8.27 -10.46 -11.72
CA LEU A 148 8.26 -11.12 -13.02
C LEU A 148 8.43 -12.65 -12.93
N PRO A 149 9.36 -13.21 -12.11
CA PRO A 149 9.50 -14.67 -12.01
C PRO A 149 8.23 -15.35 -11.50
N GLY A 150 7.51 -14.69 -10.58
CA GLY A 150 6.23 -15.18 -10.05
C GLY A 150 5.14 -15.19 -11.12
N LEU A 151 5.07 -14.11 -11.91
CA LEU A 151 4.13 -13.97 -13.02
C LEU A 151 4.39 -15.00 -14.13
N GLU A 152 5.63 -15.11 -14.61
CA GLU A 152 6.03 -16.06 -15.66
C GLU A 152 5.79 -17.51 -15.23
N SER A 153 6.05 -17.85 -13.97
CA SER A 153 5.74 -19.18 -13.41
C SER A 153 4.23 -19.48 -13.35
N ALA A 154 3.42 -18.44 -13.12
CA ALA A 154 1.97 -18.56 -13.06
C ALA A 154 1.34 -18.71 -14.46
N TRP A 155 1.90 -18.05 -15.47
CA TRP A 155 1.39 -18.01 -16.84
C TRP A 155 2.01 -19.06 -17.76
N GLY A 156 3.29 -19.39 -17.59
CA GLY A 156 4.07 -20.28 -18.47
C GLY A 156 3.80 -21.78 -18.29
N SER A 157 2.83 -22.19 -17.48
CA SER A 157 2.55 -23.61 -17.22
C SER A 157 1.88 -24.27 -18.45
N PRO A 158 2.49 -25.27 -19.12
CA PRO A 158 2.03 -25.84 -20.40
C PRO A 158 0.70 -26.60 -20.36
N ARG A 159 0.04 -26.65 -19.20
CA ARG A 159 -1.23 -27.34 -18.99
C ARG A 159 -2.19 -26.33 -18.41
N ARG A 160 -3.17 -25.86 -19.20
CA ARG A 160 -4.53 -25.31 -18.94
C ARG A 160 -4.91 -24.76 -17.54
N GLU A 161 -3.97 -24.50 -16.67
CA GLU A 161 -4.08 -24.12 -15.27
C GLU A 161 -3.25 -22.87 -15.11
N HIS A 162 -3.73 -21.77 -15.71
CA HIS A 162 -3.26 -20.44 -15.32
C HIS A 162 -3.48 -20.32 -13.82
N ARG A 163 -2.39 -20.25 -13.05
CA ARG A 163 -2.49 -20.09 -11.60
C ARG A 163 -2.64 -18.62 -11.28
N TYR A 164 -3.46 -18.31 -10.28
CA TYR A 164 -3.56 -16.96 -9.77
C TYR A 164 -2.24 -16.57 -9.07
N TYR A 165 -1.70 -15.40 -9.42
CA TYR A 165 -0.57 -14.78 -8.74
C TYR A 165 -0.99 -13.40 -8.24
N GLY A 166 -0.96 -13.18 -6.93
CA GLY A 166 -1.37 -11.92 -6.30
C GLY A 166 -0.55 -10.70 -6.76
N GLY A 167 0.69 -10.91 -7.22
CA GLY A 167 1.54 -9.85 -7.76
C GLY A 167 1.30 -9.50 -9.23
N THR A 168 0.28 -10.07 -9.88
CA THR A 168 0.01 -9.80 -11.30
C THR A 168 -0.21 -8.31 -11.56
N ALA A 169 -1.14 -7.66 -10.86
CA ALA A 169 -1.44 -6.24 -11.06
C ALA A 169 -0.22 -5.35 -10.79
N ALA A 170 0.50 -5.61 -9.69
CA ALA A 170 1.72 -4.89 -9.33
C ALA A 170 2.82 -5.05 -10.38
N CYS A 171 3.04 -6.26 -10.90
CA CYS A 171 4.01 -6.52 -11.95
C CYS A 171 3.70 -5.72 -13.23
N LEU A 172 2.45 -5.76 -13.69
CA LEU A 172 2.03 -5.05 -14.91
C LEU A 172 2.15 -3.53 -14.71
N ALA A 173 1.76 -3.00 -13.55
CA ALA A 173 1.90 -1.59 -13.21
C ALA A 173 3.37 -1.15 -13.17
N CYS A 174 4.27 -1.97 -12.62
CA CYS A 174 5.71 -1.73 -12.63
C CYS A 174 6.30 -1.72 -14.03
N LEU A 175 5.96 -2.70 -14.88
CA LEU A 175 6.43 -2.75 -16.27
C LEU A 175 5.98 -1.52 -17.07
N TYR A 176 4.74 -1.09 -16.87
CA TYR A 176 4.21 0.13 -17.48
C TYR A 176 4.96 1.39 -17.00
N ALA A 177 5.14 1.55 -15.68
CA ALA A 177 5.86 2.69 -15.10
C ALA A 177 7.37 2.71 -15.45
N ALA A 178 7.96 1.53 -15.66
CA ALA A 178 9.33 1.36 -16.13
C ALA A 178 9.50 1.64 -17.65
N GLY A 179 8.39 1.88 -18.38
CA GLY A 179 8.43 2.07 -19.84
C GLY A 179 8.75 0.81 -20.63
N ARG A 180 8.64 -0.38 -20.02
CA ARG A 180 8.92 -1.67 -20.67
C ARG A 180 7.71 -2.21 -21.44
N TYR A 181 7.18 -1.41 -22.35
CA TYR A 181 5.94 -1.72 -23.07
C TYR A 181 6.03 -2.96 -23.96
N GLU A 182 7.17 -3.16 -24.63
CA GLU A 182 7.39 -4.35 -25.47
C GLU A 182 7.36 -5.63 -24.63
N GLN A 183 7.99 -5.62 -23.45
CA GLN A 183 7.97 -6.75 -22.53
C GLN A 183 6.54 -6.97 -22.00
N LEU A 184 5.83 -5.90 -21.65
CA LEU A 184 4.44 -5.97 -21.18
C LEU A 184 3.50 -6.59 -22.23
N LEU A 185 3.69 -6.28 -23.52
CA LEU A 185 2.90 -6.83 -24.63
C LEU A 185 3.28 -8.27 -25.00
N ALA A 186 4.48 -8.73 -24.60
CA ALA A 186 5.01 -10.04 -24.93
C ALA A 186 4.72 -11.13 -23.87
N LEU A 187 4.20 -10.75 -22.69
CA LEU A 187 3.77 -11.66 -21.62
C LEU A 187 2.53 -12.46 -22.03
#